data_AF-A0A2T3ZMF8-F1
#
_entry.id   AF-A0A2T3ZMF8-F1
#
_cell.length_a   1.000
_cell.length_b   1.000
_cell.length_c   1.000
_cell.angle_alpha   90.00
_cell.angle_beta   90.00
_cell.angle_gamma   90.00
#
_symmetry.space_group_name_H-M   'P 1'
#
loop_
_entity.id
_entity.type
_entity.pdbx_description
1 polymer ?
#
loop_
_entity_poly.entity_id
_entity_poly.type
_entity_poly.pdbx_seq_one_letter_code
_entity_poly.pdbx_strand_id
1 'polypeptide(L)'
;MAAQEGRAPYPPFTAETAQIKVKAAQDAWNTRNPDGVKMAYTPDSIWRNRSTFLTGRDEIKQFLTDKWKRENSYRLRKELFAFTDNKIAVQFWYEWYDEAGQWWRTYGLEDWTFAENGLMRKRQMSGNDVKISDEERWFKDGVDVNTVDIAEKHW
;
A
#
# COMPACT_ATOMS: atom_id res chain seq x y z
N MET A 1 -10.02 -30.79 -5.71
CA MET A 1 -10.29 -29.69 -4.76
C MET A 1 -9.45 -28.52 -5.17
N ALA A 2 -10.05 -27.36 -5.48
CA ALA A 2 -9.27 -26.16 -5.74
C ALA A 2 -8.38 -25.89 -4.52
N ALA A 3 -7.08 -25.68 -4.73
CA ALA A 3 -6.19 -25.26 -3.65
C ALA A 3 -6.83 -24.04 -2.97
N GLN A 4 -7.05 -24.12 -1.66
CA GLN A 4 -7.67 -23.04 -0.92
C GLN A 4 -6.77 -21.82 -1.05
N GLU A 5 -7.27 -20.78 -1.71
CA GLU A 5 -6.50 -19.57 -1.99
C GLU A 5 -5.97 -18.97 -0.68
N GLY A 6 -4.66 -18.80 -0.57
CA GLY A 6 -4.02 -18.35 0.66
C GLY A 6 -2.71 -17.61 0.38
N ARG A 7 -2.38 -16.67 1.26
CA ARG A 7 -1.17 -15.86 1.15
C ARG A 7 -0.52 -15.67 2.52
N ALA A 8 0.49 -16.48 2.81
CA ALA A 8 1.32 -16.30 3.99
C ALA A 8 2.03 -14.92 4.00
N PRO A 9 2.44 -14.39 5.17
CA PRO A 9 2.16 -14.89 6.52
C PRO A 9 0.67 -14.86 6.89
N TYR A 10 0.23 -15.81 7.72
CA TYR A 10 -1.15 -15.95 8.20
C TYR A 10 -1.30 -15.31 9.60
N PRO A 11 -2.47 -14.73 9.94
CA PRO A 11 -2.74 -14.26 11.29
C PRO A 11 -2.95 -15.43 12.28
N PRO A 12 -2.77 -15.24 13.60
CA PRO A 12 -2.36 -13.99 14.25
C PRO A 12 -0.88 -13.65 13.98
N PHE A 13 -0.59 -12.37 13.84
CA PHE A 13 0.76 -11.90 13.49
C PHE A 13 1.65 -11.73 14.72
N THR A 14 2.93 -12.03 14.52
CA THR A 14 4.06 -11.55 15.33
C THR A 14 4.63 -10.27 14.72
N ALA A 15 5.53 -9.57 15.43
CA ALA A 15 6.19 -8.38 14.88
C ALA A 15 6.94 -8.69 13.58
N GLU A 16 7.66 -9.82 13.54
CA GLU A 16 8.39 -10.29 12.36
C GLU A 16 7.44 -10.56 11.18
N THR A 17 6.38 -11.33 11.40
CA THR A 17 5.44 -11.71 10.32
C THR A 17 4.59 -10.52 9.86
N ALA A 18 4.25 -9.58 10.75
CA ALA A 18 3.61 -8.32 10.39
C ALA A 18 4.55 -7.47 9.51
N GLN A 19 5.84 -7.34 9.87
CA GLN A 19 6.81 -6.61 9.06
C GLN A 19 6.97 -7.23 7.67
N ILE A 20 7.07 -8.56 7.57
CA ILE A 20 7.10 -9.29 6.29
C ILE A 20 5.83 -8.97 5.48
N LYS A 21 4.65 -8.95 6.12
CA LYS A 21 3.38 -8.63 5.46
C LYS A 21 3.37 -7.21 4.89
N VAL A 22 3.87 -6.23 5.66
CA VAL A 22 3.97 -4.83 5.25
C VAL A 22 4.91 -4.66 4.06
N LYS A 23 6.09 -5.27 4.10
CA LYS A 23 7.07 -5.17 3.01
C LYS A 23 6.62 -5.93 1.75
N ALA A 24 6.01 -7.10 1.90
CA ALA A 24 5.40 -7.79 0.75
C ALA A 24 4.30 -6.96 0.07
N ALA A 25 3.50 -6.22 0.85
CA ALA A 25 2.52 -5.28 0.29
C ALA A 25 3.19 -4.07 -0.37
N GLN A 26 4.24 -3.50 0.22
CA GLN A 26 5.04 -2.43 -0.38
C GLN A 26 5.55 -2.86 -1.77
N ASP A 27 6.20 -4.01 -1.86
CA ASP A 27 6.81 -4.52 -3.09
C ASP A 27 5.74 -4.78 -4.16
N ALA A 28 4.62 -5.40 -3.77
CA ALA A 28 3.50 -5.62 -4.68
C ALA A 28 2.96 -4.30 -5.26
N TRP A 29 2.77 -3.27 -4.43
CA TRP A 29 2.28 -1.97 -4.90
C TRP A 29 3.31 -1.23 -5.78
N ASN A 30 4.61 -1.38 -5.51
CA ASN A 30 5.67 -0.81 -6.35
C ASN A 30 5.74 -1.44 -7.76
N THR A 31 5.19 -2.64 -7.96
CA THR A 31 5.03 -3.20 -9.32
C THR A 31 4.05 -2.41 -10.18
N ARG A 32 3.13 -1.66 -9.56
CA ARG A 32 2.03 -0.94 -10.23
C ARG A 32 1.21 -1.85 -11.15
N ASN A 33 1.07 -3.13 -10.78
CA ASN A 33 0.30 -4.13 -11.51
C ASN A 33 -1.06 -4.39 -10.80
N PRO A 34 -2.19 -3.86 -11.32
CA PRO A 34 -3.50 -4.04 -10.70
C PRO A 34 -3.91 -5.50 -10.54
N ASP A 35 -3.63 -6.34 -11.54
CA ASP A 35 -3.98 -7.76 -11.53
C ASP A 35 -3.17 -8.54 -10.49
N GLY A 36 -1.90 -8.18 -10.27
CA GLY A 36 -1.09 -8.78 -9.22
C GLY A 36 -1.49 -8.30 -7.82
N VAL A 37 -1.73 -7.00 -7.66
CA VAL A 37 -2.04 -6.40 -6.35
C VAL A 37 -3.41 -6.84 -5.84
N LYS A 38 -4.44 -6.93 -6.71
CA LYS A 38 -5.79 -7.34 -6.28
C LYS A 38 -5.83 -8.73 -5.64
N MET A 39 -4.89 -9.61 -5.97
CA MET A 39 -4.82 -10.98 -5.43
C MET A 39 -4.36 -11.04 -3.96
N ALA A 40 -3.94 -9.92 -3.36
CA ALA A 40 -3.69 -9.84 -1.91
C ALA A 40 -4.97 -9.65 -1.08
N TYR A 41 -6.12 -9.45 -1.74
CA TYR A 41 -7.40 -9.13 -1.10
C TYR A 41 -8.40 -10.28 -1.28
N THR A 42 -9.34 -10.47 -0.35
CA THR A 42 -10.41 -11.45 -0.52
C THR A 42 -11.33 -11.05 -1.69
N PRO A 43 -12.05 -12.00 -2.32
CA PRO A 43 -12.99 -11.69 -3.41
C PRO A 43 -14.04 -10.62 -3.06
N ASP A 44 -14.40 -10.53 -1.77
CA ASP A 44 -15.39 -9.64 -1.17
C ASP A 44 -14.76 -8.51 -0.33
N SER A 45 -13.46 -8.23 -0.50
CA SER A 45 -12.72 -7.28 0.33
C SER A 45 -13.34 -5.88 0.31
N ILE A 46 -13.46 -5.25 1.48
CA ILE A 46 -14.07 -3.92 1.62
C ILE A 46 -12.98 -2.86 1.79
N TRP A 47 -12.98 -1.86 0.90
CA TRP A 47 -12.06 -0.74 0.98
C TRP A 47 -12.77 0.57 1.26
N ARG A 48 -12.05 1.42 2.00
CA ARG A 48 -12.14 2.87 1.83
C ARG A 48 -10.75 3.38 1.49
N ASN A 49 -10.64 4.14 0.42
CA ASN A 49 -9.43 4.84 0.04
C ASN A 49 -9.74 6.33 -0.08
N ARG A 50 -9.35 7.12 0.92
CA ARG A 50 -9.78 8.52 1.10
C ARG A 50 -11.31 8.60 1.19
N SER A 51 -11.96 9.21 0.21
CA SER A 51 -13.42 9.36 0.10
C SER A 51 -14.07 8.31 -0.81
N THR A 52 -13.30 7.40 -1.42
CA THR A 52 -13.80 6.36 -2.31
C THR A 52 -14.00 5.04 -1.57
N PHE A 53 -15.16 4.41 -1.75
CA PHE A 53 -15.49 3.09 -1.20
C PHE A 53 -15.50 2.07 -2.33
N LEU A 54 -14.96 0.87 -2.07
CA LEU A 54 -14.86 -0.21 -3.05
C LEU A 54 -15.20 -1.55 -2.39
N THR A 55 -15.78 -2.47 -3.16
CA THR A 55 -16.08 -3.83 -2.73
C THR A 55 -15.58 -4.84 -3.78
N GLY A 56 -14.72 -5.74 -3.33
CA GLY A 56 -14.23 -6.86 -4.11
C GLY A 56 -13.12 -6.54 -5.11
N ARG A 57 -12.56 -7.60 -5.70
CA ARG A 57 -11.34 -7.53 -6.51
C ARG A 57 -11.49 -6.72 -7.79
N ASP A 58 -12.66 -6.69 -8.40
CA ASP A 58 -12.86 -6.03 -9.68
C ASP A 58 -12.90 -4.50 -9.51
N GLU A 59 -13.59 -3.99 -8.50
CA GLU A 59 -13.55 -2.57 -8.16
C GLU A 59 -12.16 -2.13 -7.71
N ILE A 60 -11.46 -2.97 -6.92
CA ILE A 60 -10.06 -2.73 -6.53
C ILE A 60 -9.17 -2.65 -7.77
N LYS A 61 -9.30 -3.59 -8.72
CA LYS A 61 -8.51 -3.57 -9.96
C LYS A 61 -8.75 -2.30 -10.76
N GLN A 62 -10.02 -1.91 -10.94
CA GLN A 62 -10.38 -0.71 -11.69
C GLN A 62 -9.79 0.52 -11.01
N PHE A 63 -9.96 0.66 -9.70
CA PHE A 63 -9.40 1.75 -8.91
C PHE A 63 -7.87 1.86 -9.06
N LEU A 64 -7.16 0.73 -8.96
CA LEU A 64 -5.70 0.70 -9.08
C LEU A 64 -5.23 1.03 -10.51
N THR A 65 -5.99 0.59 -11.52
CA THR A 65 -5.72 0.91 -12.92
C THR A 65 -5.80 2.41 -13.15
N ASP A 66 -6.85 3.06 -12.65
CA ASP A 66 -7.01 4.51 -12.83
C ASP A 66 -6.03 5.31 -11.95
N LYS A 67 -5.72 4.81 -10.75
CA LYS A 67 -4.68 5.39 -9.88
C LYS A 67 -3.35 5.51 -10.62
N TRP A 68 -2.86 4.43 -11.23
CA TRP A 68 -1.53 4.42 -11.84
C TRP A 68 -1.50 4.94 -13.29
N LYS A 69 -2.64 5.26 -13.90
CA LYS A 69 -2.68 6.14 -15.08
C LYS A 69 -2.33 7.59 -14.72
N ARG A 70 -2.76 8.04 -13.54
CA ARG A 70 -2.54 9.41 -13.05
C ARG A 70 -1.23 9.57 -12.30
N GLU A 71 -0.89 8.60 -11.45
CA GLU A 71 0.23 8.71 -10.52
C GLU A 71 1.53 8.18 -11.15
N ASN A 72 2.15 9.01 -11.99
CA ASN A 72 3.33 8.64 -12.76
C ASN A 72 4.58 8.50 -11.87
N SER A 73 5.49 7.60 -12.27
CA SER A 73 6.67 7.21 -11.49
C SER A 73 6.39 6.95 -10.01
N TYR A 74 5.21 6.40 -9.70
CA TYR A 74 4.82 6.01 -8.34
C TYR A 74 5.89 5.12 -7.68
N ARG A 75 6.39 5.57 -6.52
CA ARG A 75 7.30 4.80 -5.65
C ARG A 75 6.89 4.94 -4.20
N LEU A 76 6.77 3.82 -3.52
CA LEU A 76 6.14 3.68 -2.20
C LEU A 76 7.11 3.06 -1.19
N ARG A 77 7.10 3.62 0.02
CA ARG A 77 7.61 3.00 1.23
C ARG A 77 6.48 2.81 2.23
N LYS A 78 6.39 1.62 2.82
CA LYS A 78 5.49 1.31 3.95
C LYS A 78 6.33 0.92 5.16
N GLU A 79 5.91 1.33 6.33
CA GLU A 79 6.48 0.89 7.62
C GLU A 79 5.36 0.40 8.54
N LEU A 80 5.66 -0.67 9.28
CA LEU A 80 4.78 -1.19 10.31
C LEU A 80 4.65 -0.15 11.42
N PHE A 81 3.42 0.26 11.73
CA PHE A 81 3.14 1.18 12.85
C PHE A 81 2.75 0.39 14.10
N ALA A 82 1.77 -0.50 13.97
CA ALA A 82 1.32 -1.39 15.04
C ALA A 82 0.63 -2.64 14.47
N PHE A 83 0.46 -3.68 15.29
CA PHE A 83 -0.32 -4.85 14.92
C PHE A 83 -1.00 -5.45 16.15
N THR A 84 -2.10 -6.17 15.93
CA THR A 84 -2.80 -6.96 16.95
C THR A 84 -3.58 -8.06 16.26
N ASP A 85 -3.37 -9.32 16.64
CA ASP A 85 -4.01 -10.50 16.07
C ASP A 85 -3.97 -10.51 14.53
N ASN A 86 -5.11 -10.31 13.88
CA ASN A 86 -5.27 -10.28 12.42
C ASN A 86 -5.30 -8.87 11.82
N LYS A 87 -4.84 -7.85 12.55
CA LYS A 87 -4.85 -6.45 12.13
C LYS A 87 -3.43 -5.89 12.09
N ILE A 88 -3.19 -5.05 11.10
CA ILE A 88 -1.93 -4.31 10.93
C ILE A 88 -2.28 -2.84 10.64
N ALA A 89 -1.69 -1.93 11.41
CA ALA A 89 -1.66 -0.50 11.12
C ALA A 89 -0.32 -0.16 10.46
N VAL A 90 -0.37 0.62 9.39
CA VAL A 90 0.77 0.91 8.52
C VAL A 90 0.85 2.39 8.26
N GLN A 91 2.03 2.97 8.41
CA GLN A 91 2.35 4.29 7.88
C GLN A 91 3.06 4.15 6.54
N PHE A 92 2.84 5.09 5.63
CA PHE A 92 3.45 5.04 4.32
C PHE A 92 3.68 6.42 3.72
N TRP A 93 4.61 6.44 2.78
CA TRP A 93 4.88 7.58 1.91
C TRP A 93 5.02 7.09 0.48
N TYR A 94 4.45 7.81 -0.46
CA TYR A 94 4.78 7.58 -1.86
C TYR A 94 4.96 8.88 -2.62
N GLU A 95 5.83 8.84 -3.61
CA GLU A 95 6.12 9.97 -4.49
C GLU A 95 5.67 9.64 -5.90
N TRP A 96 5.12 10.64 -6.59
CA TRP A 96 4.60 10.54 -7.94
C TRP A 96 4.53 11.93 -8.57
N TYR A 97 4.39 12.01 -9.90
CA TYR A 97 4.07 13.28 -10.56
C TYR A 97 2.78 13.17 -11.38
N ASP A 98 2.04 14.27 -11.44
CA ASP A 98 0.80 14.36 -12.23
C ASP A 98 1.08 14.66 -13.71
N GLU A 99 0.02 14.76 -14.52
CA GLU A 99 0.12 15.01 -15.96
C GLU A 99 0.78 16.36 -16.32
N ALA A 100 0.80 17.32 -15.38
CA ALA A 100 1.47 18.61 -15.55
C ALA A 100 2.96 18.55 -15.17
N GLY A 101 3.47 17.38 -14.74
CA GLY A 101 4.84 17.20 -14.26
C GLY A 101 5.06 17.69 -12.83
N GLN A 102 4.00 18.04 -12.10
CA GLN A 102 4.11 18.45 -10.71
C GLN A 102 4.32 17.21 -9.82
N TRP A 103 5.38 17.22 -9.02
CA TRP A 103 5.66 16.17 -8.04
C TRP A 103 4.84 16.33 -6.76
N TRP A 104 4.46 15.19 -6.21
CA TRP A 104 3.68 15.06 -4.99
C TRP A 104 4.31 14.01 -4.10
N ARG A 105 4.33 14.27 -2.79
CA ARG A 105 4.55 13.26 -1.77
C ARG A 105 3.25 13.05 -1.01
N THR A 106 2.74 11.84 -1.07
CA THR A 106 1.59 11.44 -0.27
C THR A 106 2.08 10.88 1.05
N TYR A 107 1.55 11.43 2.15
CA TYR A 107 1.69 10.89 3.50
C TYR A 107 0.41 10.14 3.83
N GLY A 108 0.48 8.95 4.43
CA GLY A 108 -0.74 8.27 4.82
C GLY A 108 -0.60 7.13 5.82
N LEU A 109 -1.78 6.71 6.27
CA LEU A 109 -1.99 5.61 7.21
C LEU A 109 -2.99 4.62 6.62
N GLU A 110 -2.74 3.33 6.84
CA GLU A 110 -3.66 2.25 6.47
C GLU A 110 -3.96 1.34 7.67
N ASP A 111 -5.23 0.98 7.84
CA ASP A 111 -5.70 -0.12 8.68
C ASP A 111 -6.04 -1.31 7.79
N TRP A 112 -5.39 -2.44 8.05
CA TRP A 112 -5.61 -3.71 7.37
C TRP A 112 -6.21 -4.74 8.33
N THR A 113 -7.26 -5.42 7.91
CA THR A 113 -7.77 -6.62 8.61
C THR A 113 -7.71 -7.82 7.66
N PHE A 114 -7.17 -8.94 8.14
CA PHE A 114 -6.93 -10.15 7.36
C PHE A 114 -7.90 -11.27 7.72
N ALA A 115 -8.26 -12.08 6.73
CA ALA A 115 -8.90 -13.38 6.92
C ALA A 115 -7.86 -14.44 7.32
N GLU A 116 -8.32 -15.61 7.79
CA GLU A 116 -7.46 -16.72 8.25
C GLU A 116 -6.50 -17.21 7.16
N ASN A 117 -6.93 -17.16 5.89
CA ASN A 117 -6.08 -17.48 4.73
C ASN A 117 -5.06 -16.39 4.37
N GLY A 118 -4.90 -15.36 5.20
CA GLY A 118 -3.90 -14.31 5.04
C GLY A 118 -4.21 -13.28 3.94
N LEU A 119 -5.38 -13.37 3.30
CA LEU A 119 -5.85 -12.33 2.39
C LEU A 119 -6.48 -11.17 3.17
N MET A 120 -6.32 -9.95 2.67
CA MET A 120 -6.86 -8.75 3.31
C MET A 120 -8.35 -8.61 2.98
N ARG A 121 -9.21 -8.72 4.01
CA ARG A 121 -10.67 -8.60 3.87
C ARG A 121 -11.18 -7.17 4.08
N LYS A 122 -10.38 -6.31 4.69
CA LYS A 122 -10.68 -4.89 4.89
C LYS A 122 -9.41 -4.06 4.76
N ARG A 123 -9.48 -2.95 3.99
CA ARG A 123 -8.44 -1.91 3.92
C ARG A 123 -9.05 -0.54 4.11
N GLN A 124 -8.54 0.24 5.05
CA GLN A 124 -8.94 1.64 5.23
C GLN A 124 -7.71 2.50 5.10
N MET A 125 -7.63 3.31 4.05
CA MET A 125 -6.50 4.20 3.80
C MET A 125 -6.96 5.65 3.88
N SER A 126 -6.22 6.42 4.67
CA SER A 126 -6.27 7.88 4.67
C SER A 126 -4.90 8.39 4.26
N GLY A 127 -4.86 9.44 3.45
CA GLY A 127 -3.62 10.08 3.07
C GLY A 127 -3.86 11.44 2.44
N ASN A 128 -2.82 12.26 2.42
CA ASN A 128 -2.84 13.64 1.95
C ASN A 128 -1.63 13.90 1.07
N ASP A 129 -1.82 14.66 0.00
CA ASP A 129 -0.79 14.94 -0.98
C ASP A 129 -0.16 16.30 -0.68
N VAL A 130 1.16 16.32 -0.57
CA VAL A 130 1.95 17.53 -0.36
C VAL A 130 2.74 17.78 -1.63
N LYS A 131 2.63 19.01 -2.16
CA LYS A 131 3.40 19.47 -3.32
C LYS A 131 4.88 19.49 -2.96
N ILE A 132 5.73 18.92 -3.81
CA ILE A 132 7.18 18.95 -3.65
C ILE A 132 7.88 19.32 -4.96
N SER A 133 9.11 19.82 -4.89
CA SER A 133 10.00 19.95 -6.05
C SER A 133 10.72 18.63 -6.34
N ASP A 134 11.45 18.54 -7.47
CA ASP A 134 12.26 17.36 -7.77
C ASP A 134 13.42 17.20 -6.76
N GLU A 135 13.99 18.30 -6.28
CA GLU A 135 15.09 18.33 -5.32
C GLU A 135 14.67 17.77 -3.95
N GLU A 136 13.40 17.95 -3.58
CA GLU A 136 12.87 17.46 -2.31
C GLU A 136 12.60 15.95 -2.31
N ARG A 137 12.57 15.28 -3.47
CA ARG A 137 12.24 13.86 -3.61
C ARG A 137 13.22 12.94 -2.88
N TRP A 138 12.66 11.90 -2.26
CA TRP A 138 13.40 10.83 -1.61
C TRP A 138 13.57 9.61 -2.51
N PHE A 139 12.56 9.29 -3.31
CA PHE A 139 12.48 8.05 -4.08
C PHE A 139 12.88 8.30 -5.53
N LYS A 140 14.11 8.78 -5.74
CA LYS A 140 14.69 8.96 -7.08
C LYS A 140 15.07 7.62 -7.70
N ASP A 141 15.21 7.59 -9.02
CA ASP A 141 15.56 6.35 -9.75
C ASP A 141 16.87 5.76 -9.23
N GLY A 142 16.90 4.43 -9.09
CA GLY A 142 18.04 3.71 -8.50
C GLY A 142 18.12 3.74 -6.97
N VAL A 143 17.37 4.59 -6.27
CA VAL A 143 17.33 4.61 -4.80
C VAL A 143 16.51 3.43 -4.27
N ASP A 144 17.03 2.71 -3.27
CA ASP A 144 16.25 1.76 -2.48
C ASP A 144 15.40 2.53 -1.45
N VAL A 145 14.08 2.42 -1.57
CA VAL A 145 13.14 3.12 -0.69
C VAL A 145 13.30 2.73 0.77
N ASN A 146 13.83 1.53 1.06
CA ASN A 146 14.02 1.04 2.43
C ASN A 146 15.23 1.67 3.14
N THR A 147 16.19 2.23 2.40
CA THR A 147 17.43 2.78 2.95
C THR A 147 17.41 4.30 3.10
N VAL A 148 16.40 4.97 2.52
CA VAL A 148 16.19 6.41 2.68
C VAL A 148 16.04 6.77 4.16
N ASP A 149 16.78 7.76 4.62
CA ASP A 149 16.55 8.34 5.95
C ASP A 149 15.35 9.31 5.89
N ILE A 150 14.28 8.99 6.62
CA ILE A 150 13.10 9.83 6.74
C ILE A 150 13.17 10.45 8.13
N ALA A 151 13.45 11.75 8.21
CA ALA A 151 13.56 12.46 9.48
C ALA A 151 12.23 12.48 10.26
N GLU A 152 12.31 12.52 11.59
CA GLU A 152 11.16 12.48 12.53
C GLU A 152 10.05 13.50 12.20
N LYS A 153 10.40 14.68 11.66
CA LYS A 153 9.41 15.70 11.20
C LYS A 153 8.44 15.20 10.11
N HIS A 154 8.66 14.01 9.57
CA HIS A 154 7.87 13.38 8.53
C HIS A 154 7.16 12.08 8.97
N TRP A 155 7.30 11.73 10.26
CA TRP A 155 6.65 10.57 10.89
C TRP A 155 5.27 10.94 11.43
#